data_AF-A0A6C0EQL2-F1
#
_entry.id   AF-A0A6C0EQL2-F1
#
_cell.length_a   1.000
_cell.length_b   1.000
_cell.length_c   1.000
_cell.angle_alpha   90.00
_cell.angle_beta   90.00
_cell.angle_gamma   90.00
#
_symmetry.space_group_name_H-M   'P 1'
#
loop_
_entity.id
_entity.type
_entity.pdbx_description
1 polymer ?
#
loop_
_entity_poly.entity_id
_entity_poly.type
_entity_poly.pdbx_seq_one_letter_code
_entity_poly.pdbx_strand_id
1 'polypeptide(L)'
;MDEESKHVLKLVGLNADDLTQISGLIIEREQLISDAKYDEIKKIIPELKKKYSSSFMTSLQKNADKVQKWPLLNLVRQILNVYNYKMEPIRKSDGYTLEGVKKFKRFFLIKKKYKNNLEKDKDEKFISDNKKIDTENKYIEIDKQLIHIF
;
A
#
# COMPACT_ATOMS: atom_id res chain seq x y z
N MET A 1 5.39 -4.90 15.28
CA MET A 1 4.46 -5.71 14.49
C MET A 1 4.77 -7.16 14.81
N ASP A 2 3.76 -8.00 14.98
CA ASP A 2 3.95 -9.43 15.24
C ASP A 2 4.47 -10.17 13.99
N GLU A 3 5.15 -11.29 14.21
CA GLU A 3 5.85 -12.04 13.16
C GLU A 3 4.92 -12.61 12.09
N GLU A 4 3.72 -13.03 12.47
CA GLU A 4 2.70 -13.60 11.60
C GLU A 4 2.11 -12.51 10.70
N SER A 5 1.80 -11.33 11.26
CA SER A 5 1.44 -10.15 10.46
C SER A 5 2.55 -9.75 9.48
N LYS A 6 3.82 -9.71 9.93
CA LYS A 6 4.95 -9.42 9.04
C LYS A 6 5.05 -10.43 7.90
N HIS A 7 4.89 -11.72 8.22
CA HIS A 7 4.95 -12.79 7.24
C HIS A 7 3.84 -12.66 6.18
N VAL A 8 2.61 -12.35 6.59
CA VAL A 8 1.51 -12.08 5.66
C VAL A 8 1.81 -10.87 4.77
N LEU A 9 2.35 -9.78 5.32
CA LEU A 9 2.72 -8.60 4.54
C LEU A 9 3.82 -8.91 3.52
N LYS A 10 4.81 -9.73 3.91
CA LYS A 10 5.88 -10.18 3.01
C LYS A 10 5.34 -10.98 1.82
N LEU A 11 4.40 -11.91 2.04
CA LEU A 11 3.80 -12.72 0.99
C LEU A 11 3.02 -11.90 -0.06
N VAL A 12 2.42 -10.79 0.36
CA VAL A 12 1.72 -9.88 -0.57
C VAL A 12 2.66 -8.89 -1.27
N GLY A 13 3.96 -8.91 -0.94
CA GLY A 13 4.99 -8.05 -1.55
C GLY A 13 5.28 -6.76 -0.78
N LEU A 14 4.85 -6.67 0.48
CA LEU A 14 5.24 -5.60 1.40
C LEU A 14 6.37 -6.09 2.29
N ASN A 15 7.60 -5.97 1.79
CA ASN A 15 8.80 -6.24 2.57
C ASN A 15 9.04 -5.08 3.53
N ALA A 16 8.88 -5.34 4.81
CA ALA A 16 9.30 -4.41 5.85
C ALA A 16 9.87 -5.20 7.02
N ASP A 17 11.16 -5.01 7.23
CA ASP A 17 11.83 -5.58 8.40
C ASP A 17 11.43 -4.75 9.65
N ASP A 18 11.26 -3.43 9.46
CA ASP A 18 10.80 -2.49 10.49
C ASP A 18 9.49 -1.78 10.15
N LEU A 19 8.69 -1.48 11.19
CA LEU A 19 7.44 -0.71 11.11
C LEU A 19 7.60 0.65 10.41
N THR A 20 8.74 1.31 10.61
CA THR A 20 9.03 2.63 10.02
C THR A 20 9.15 2.57 8.50
N GLN A 21 9.59 1.43 7.95
CA GLN A 21 9.82 1.24 6.52
C GLN A 21 8.52 0.92 5.74
N ILE A 22 7.43 0.60 6.43
CA ILE A 22 6.14 0.28 5.80
C ILE A 22 5.50 1.53 5.18
N SER A 23 5.71 2.70 5.78
CA SER A 23 5.12 3.95 5.28
C SER A 23 5.79 4.36 3.97
N GLY A 24 4.99 4.70 2.96
CA GLY A 24 5.48 5.06 1.62
C GLY A 24 5.54 3.89 0.65
N LEU A 25 5.42 2.64 1.10
CA LEU A 25 5.36 1.48 0.22
C LEU A 25 4.10 1.48 -0.63
N ILE A 26 4.22 0.94 -1.84
CA ILE A 26 3.13 0.81 -2.80
C ILE A 26 2.93 -0.66 -3.11
N ILE A 27 1.67 -1.10 -3.05
CA ILE A 27 1.27 -2.46 -3.43
C ILE A 27 0.24 -2.43 -4.55
N GLU A 28 0.39 -3.32 -5.52
CA GLU A 28 -0.59 -3.52 -6.59
C GLU A 28 -1.88 -4.10 -6.05
N ARG A 29 -3.02 -3.58 -6.51
CA ARG A 29 -4.34 -4.12 -6.12
C ARG A 29 -4.49 -5.59 -6.53
N GLU A 30 -3.98 -5.96 -7.70
CA GLU A 30 -4.08 -7.31 -8.24
C GLU A 30 -3.45 -8.37 -7.31
N GLN A 31 -2.40 -8.00 -6.58
CA GLN A 31 -1.75 -8.89 -5.60
C GLN A 31 -2.65 -9.18 -4.39
N LEU A 32 -3.59 -8.28 -4.07
CA LEU A 32 -4.45 -8.35 -2.89
C LEU A 32 -5.84 -8.95 -3.18
N ILE A 33 -6.17 -9.14 -4.45
CA ILE A 33 -7.43 -9.76 -4.89
C ILE A 33 -7.20 -11.17 -5.47
N SER A 34 -5.97 -11.66 -5.43
CA SER A 34 -5.62 -12.98 -5.93
C SER A 34 -6.09 -14.06 -4.97
N ASP A 35 -7.00 -14.92 -5.44
CA ASP A 35 -7.49 -16.07 -4.67
C ASP A 35 -6.37 -17.08 -4.37
N ALA A 36 -5.47 -17.31 -5.33
CA ALA A 36 -4.32 -18.20 -5.15
C ALA A 36 -3.42 -17.74 -3.98
N LYS A 37 -3.11 -16.44 -3.92
CA LYS A 37 -2.37 -15.87 -2.77
C LYS A 37 -3.14 -15.97 -1.47
N TYR A 38 -4.46 -15.80 -1.53
CA TYR A 38 -5.28 -15.93 -0.33
C TYR A 38 -5.23 -17.36 0.22
N ASP A 39 -5.29 -18.39 -0.64
CA ASP A 39 -5.22 -19.79 -0.21
C ASP A 39 -3.88 -20.15 0.45
N GLU A 40 -2.78 -19.56 -0.01
CA GLU A 40 -1.48 -19.67 0.65
C GLU A 40 -1.52 -19.03 2.05
N ILE A 41 -2.02 -17.81 2.14
CA ILE A 41 -2.10 -17.03 3.38
C ILE A 41 -3.11 -17.61 4.37
N LYS A 42 -4.15 -18.30 3.88
CA LYS A 42 -5.19 -18.95 4.69
C LYS A 42 -4.60 -19.95 5.68
N LYS A 43 -3.46 -20.57 5.35
CA LYS A 43 -2.72 -21.48 6.22
C LYS A 43 -2.18 -20.81 7.48
N ILE A 44 -1.97 -19.49 7.46
CA ILE A 44 -1.44 -18.67 8.57
C ILE A 44 -2.57 -18.12 9.45
N ILE A 45 -3.82 -18.07 8.95
CA ILE A 45 -4.98 -17.56 9.70
C ILE A 45 -5.16 -18.19 11.10
N PRO A 46 -4.95 -19.51 11.31
CA PRO A 46 -5.02 -20.11 12.64
C PRO A 46 -4.05 -19.48 13.64
N GLU A 47 -2.84 -19.11 13.20
CA GLU A 47 -1.85 -18.44 14.04
C GLU A 47 -2.25 -17.00 14.35
N LEU A 48 -2.76 -16.27 13.35
CA LEU A 48 -3.30 -14.92 13.56
C LEU A 48 -4.47 -14.90 14.55
N LYS A 49 -5.31 -15.94 14.58
CA LYS A 49 -6.42 -16.09 15.53
C LYS A 49 -5.98 -16.26 16.98
N LYS A 50 -4.73 -16.68 17.22
CA LYS A 50 -4.17 -16.72 18.59
C LYS A 50 -3.91 -15.31 19.13
N LYS A 51 -3.74 -14.32 18.24
CA LYS A 51 -3.41 -12.92 18.59
C LYS A 51 -4.60 -11.99 18.48
N TYR A 52 -5.46 -12.19 17.48
CA TYR A 52 -6.59 -11.33 17.18
C TYR A 52 -7.91 -12.08 17.28
N SER A 53 -8.90 -11.47 17.91
CA SER A 53 -10.25 -12.05 17.96
C SER A 53 -10.98 -11.89 16.62
N SER A 54 -11.86 -12.83 16.30
CA SER A 54 -12.71 -12.75 15.11
C SER A 54 -13.81 -11.68 15.22
N SER A 55 -14.09 -11.18 16.44
CA SER A 55 -14.95 -10.01 16.66
C SER A 55 -14.24 -8.71 16.31
N PHE A 56 -12.92 -8.64 16.50
CA PHE A 56 -12.10 -7.49 16.16
C PHE A 56 -11.69 -7.47 14.68
N MET A 57 -11.28 -8.61 14.14
CA MET A 57 -10.92 -8.78 12.73
C MET A 57 -11.92 -9.66 11.99
N THR A 58 -12.79 -9.02 11.20
CA THR A 58 -13.76 -9.75 10.36
C THR A 58 -13.09 -10.65 9.33
N SER A 59 -11.86 -10.36 8.91
CA SER A 59 -11.07 -11.23 8.00
C SER A 59 -10.73 -12.60 8.60
N LEU A 60 -10.80 -12.76 9.92
CA LEU A 60 -10.56 -14.03 10.62
C LEU A 60 -11.84 -14.84 10.84
N GLN A 61 -13.02 -14.33 10.47
CA GLN A 61 -14.26 -15.07 10.64
C GLN A 61 -14.27 -16.37 9.84
N LYS A 62 -14.96 -17.40 10.34
CA LYS A 62 -14.99 -18.74 9.72
C LYS A 62 -15.42 -18.73 8.25
N ASN A 63 -16.37 -17.85 7.90
CA ASN A 63 -16.94 -17.74 6.57
C ASN A 63 -16.43 -16.50 5.81
N ALA A 64 -15.27 -15.95 6.22
CA ALA A 64 -14.74 -14.72 5.61
C ALA A 64 -14.50 -14.87 4.11
N ASP A 65 -14.03 -16.03 3.67
CA ASP A 65 -13.80 -16.39 2.26
C ASP A 65 -15.09 -16.40 1.42
N LYS A 66 -16.22 -16.79 2.01
CA LYS A 66 -17.53 -16.85 1.32
C LYS A 66 -18.25 -15.51 1.33
N VAL A 67 -18.13 -14.76 2.43
CA VAL A 67 -18.90 -13.51 2.65
C VAL A 67 -18.18 -12.30 2.06
N GLN A 68 -16.85 -12.27 2.14
CA GLN A 68 -16.08 -11.11 1.72
C GLN A 68 -15.64 -11.28 0.28
N LYS A 69 -15.96 -10.30 -0.56
CA LYS A 69 -15.55 -10.31 -1.97
C LYS A 69 -14.03 -10.41 -2.15
N TRP A 70 -13.26 -9.71 -1.30
CA TRP A 70 -11.79 -9.67 -1.36
C TRP A 70 -11.21 -9.94 0.04
N PRO A 71 -11.18 -11.21 0.48
CA PRO A 71 -10.81 -11.56 1.85
C PRO A 71 -9.35 -11.22 2.15
N LEU A 72 -8.43 -11.41 1.20
CA LEU A 72 -7.02 -11.04 1.35
C LEU A 72 -6.82 -9.54 1.51
N LEU A 73 -7.44 -8.72 0.65
CA LEU A 73 -7.42 -7.27 0.76
C LEU A 73 -7.94 -6.82 2.14
N ASN A 74 -9.03 -7.43 2.62
CA ASN A 74 -9.59 -7.09 3.92
C ASN A 74 -8.65 -7.46 5.08
N LEU A 75 -8.00 -8.63 4.99
CA LEU A 75 -7.02 -9.09 5.97
C LEU A 75 -5.84 -8.11 6.07
N VAL A 76 -5.19 -7.80 4.94
CA VAL A 76 -4.05 -6.86 4.89
C VAL A 76 -4.45 -5.49 5.42
N ARG A 77 -5.62 -4.99 5.02
CA ARG A 77 -6.17 -3.72 5.52
C ARG A 77 -6.35 -3.73 7.04
N GLN A 78 -6.90 -4.82 7.59
CA GLN A 78 -7.12 -4.95 9.04
C GLN A 78 -5.79 -5.07 9.80
N ILE A 79 -4.83 -5.85 9.31
CA ILE A 79 -3.48 -5.93 9.88
C ILE A 79 -2.84 -4.53 9.94
N LEU A 80 -2.79 -3.82 8.81
CA LEU A 80 -2.25 -2.46 8.77
C LEU A 80 -2.97 -1.51 9.73
N ASN A 81 -4.30 -1.62 9.83
CA ASN A 81 -5.09 -0.79 10.73
C ASN A 81 -4.71 -0.98 12.21
N VAL A 82 -4.41 -2.21 12.65
CA VAL A 82 -3.95 -2.49 14.03
C VAL A 82 -2.67 -1.73 14.35
N TYR A 83 -1.79 -1.62 13.36
CA TYR A 83 -0.50 -0.94 13.51
C TYR A 83 -0.56 0.55 13.19
N ASN A 84 -1.76 1.15 13.13
CA ASN A 84 -1.97 2.55 12.78
C ASN A 84 -1.46 2.91 11.38
N TYR A 85 -1.63 2.03 10.40
CA TYR A 85 -1.43 2.33 8.99
C TYR A 85 -2.76 2.25 8.24
N LYS A 86 -2.84 2.96 7.11
CA LYS A 86 -3.96 2.93 6.18
C LYS A 86 -3.45 2.71 4.75
N MET A 87 -4.33 2.15 3.93
CA MET A 87 -4.12 1.99 2.50
C MET A 87 -4.87 3.09 1.75
N GLU A 88 -4.17 3.91 0.98
CA GLU A 88 -4.78 4.93 0.11
C GLU A 88 -4.76 4.48 -1.35
N PRO A 89 -5.92 4.43 -2.04
CA PRO A 89 -5.98 4.01 -3.42
C PRO A 89 -5.29 5.01 -4.35
N ILE A 90 -4.46 4.52 -5.25
CA ILE A 90 -3.77 5.31 -6.28
C ILE A 90 -4.00 4.66 -7.65
N ARG A 91 -4.15 5.49 -8.69
CA ARG A 91 -4.19 5.05 -10.08
C ARG A 91 -2.98 5.60 -10.81
N LYS A 92 -2.25 4.75 -11.53
CA LYS A 92 -1.14 5.16 -12.40
C LYS A 92 -1.43 4.76 -13.85
N SER A 93 -0.94 5.56 -14.79
CA SER A 93 -1.05 5.27 -16.22
C SER A 93 -0.21 4.04 -16.56
N ASP A 94 -0.75 3.12 -17.36
CA ASP A 94 -0.10 1.87 -17.77
C ASP A 94 -0.07 1.76 -19.31
N GLY A 95 0.26 2.88 -19.96
CA GLY A 95 0.23 3.01 -21.41
C GLY A 95 -1.18 3.08 -22.00
N TYR A 96 -1.29 2.68 -23.26
CA TYR A 96 -2.53 2.71 -24.04
C TYR A 96 -2.81 1.31 -24.63
N THR A 97 -4.06 1.02 -24.96
CA THR A 97 -4.41 -0.13 -25.80
C THR A 97 -4.00 0.13 -27.24
N LEU A 98 -4.03 -0.91 -28.08
CA LEU A 98 -3.77 -0.76 -29.51
C LEU A 98 -4.81 0.15 -30.18
N GLU A 99 -6.02 0.23 -29.61
CA GLU A 99 -7.07 1.16 -30.05
C GLU A 99 -6.92 2.57 -29.45
N GLY A 100 -5.82 2.87 -28.76
CA GLY A 100 -5.55 4.21 -28.21
C GLY A 100 -6.26 4.52 -26.88
N VAL A 101 -6.84 3.54 -26.19
CA VAL A 101 -7.51 3.77 -24.90
C VAL A 101 -6.50 3.73 -23.76
N LYS A 102 -6.50 4.76 -22.91
CA LYS A 102 -5.55 4.85 -21.77
C LYS A 102 -5.81 3.75 -20.74
N LYS A 103 -4.77 2.95 -20.45
CA LYS A 103 -4.80 1.92 -19.42
C LYS A 103 -4.41 2.50 -18.06
N PHE A 104 -5.07 2.03 -17.01
CA PHE A 104 -4.77 2.42 -15.64
C PHE A 104 -4.53 1.19 -14.77
N LYS A 105 -3.40 1.16 -14.07
CA LYS A 105 -3.15 0.22 -12.97
C LYS A 105 -3.55 0.84 -11.64
N ARG A 106 -4.10 0.00 -10.76
CA ARG A 106 -4.56 0.38 -9.43
C ARG A 106 -3.58 -0.13 -8.38
N PHE A 107 -3.20 0.76 -7.48
CA PHE A 107 -2.28 0.50 -6.39
C PHE A 107 -2.87 0.99 -5.07
N PHE A 108 -2.24 0.61 -3.98
CA PHE A 108 -2.45 1.21 -2.67
C PHE A 108 -1.12 1.73 -2.13
N LEU A 109 -1.11 2.99 -1.69
CA LEU A 109 -0.01 3.58 -0.94
C LEU A 109 -0.27 3.38 0.55
N ILE A 110 0.72 2.85 1.26
CA ILE A 110 0.63 2.67 2.70
C ILE A 110 1.07 3.97 3.38
N LYS A 111 0.22 4.49 4.28
CA LYS A 111 0.52 5.68 5.09
C LYS A 111 0.25 5.42 6.55
N LYS A 112 1.03 6.05 7.42
CA LYS A 112 0.71 6.13 8.84
C LYS A 112 -0.61 6.88 9.04
N LYS A 113 -1.43 6.42 9.97
CA LYS A 113 -2.59 7.15 10.47
C LYS A 113 -2.08 8.14 11.50
N TYR A 114 -2.25 9.42 11.23
CA TYR A 114 -2.00 10.46 12.22
C TYR A 114 -3.01 10.34 13.34
N LYS A 115 -2.52 10.41 14.59
CA LYS A 115 -3.40 10.38 15.75
C LYS A 115 -4.14 11.71 15.97
N ASN A 116 -3.69 12.81 15.35
CA ASN A 116 -4.30 14.15 15.40
C ASN A 116 -3.96 14.97 14.13
N ASN A 117 -4.76 15.99 13.80
CA ASN A 117 -4.59 16.85 12.61
C ASN A 117 -3.21 17.55 12.52
N LEU A 118 -2.51 17.75 13.64
CA LEU A 118 -1.22 18.47 13.73
C LEU A 118 -0.04 17.78 13.01
N GLU A 119 -0.04 16.45 12.89
CA GLU A 119 1.04 15.72 12.18
C GLU A 119 0.78 15.65 10.67
N LYS A 120 -0.49 15.73 10.27
CA LYS A 120 -0.91 15.69 8.87
C LYS A 120 -0.40 16.90 8.09
N ASP A 121 -0.44 18.08 8.71
CA ASP A 121 0.04 19.34 8.13
C ASP A 121 1.56 19.33 7.90
N LYS A 122 2.33 18.64 8.76
CA LYS A 122 3.79 18.55 8.64
C LYS A 122 4.20 17.67 7.46
N ASP A 123 3.55 16.53 7.30
CA ASP A 123 3.86 15.59 6.22
C ASP A 123 3.33 16.09 4.86
N GLU A 124 2.18 16.76 4.81
CA GLU A 124 1.71 17.44 3.59
C GLU A 124 2.67 18.55 3.16
N LYS A 125 3.21 19.32 4.13
CA LYS A 125 4.23 20.34 3.85
C LYS A 125 5.53 19.71 3.34
N PHE A 126 6.02 18.65 3.99
CA PHE A 126 7.22 17.92 3.56
C PHE A 126 7.07 17.30 2.16
N ILE A 127 5.89 16.75 1.82
CA ILE A 127 5.61 16.23 0.47
C ILE A 127 5.55 17.36 -0.55
N SER A 128 4.97 18.51 -0.18
CA SER A 128 4.91 19.68 -1.06
C SER A 128 6.30 20.26 -1.34
N ASP A 129 7.17 20.27 -0.33
CA ASP A 129 8.53 20.77 -0.44
C ASP A 129 9.40 19.84 -1.30
N ASN A 130 9.31 18.52 -1.10
CA ASN A 130 10.01 17.56 -1.97
C ASN A 130 9.53 17.62 -3.43
N LYS A 131 8.23 17.76 -3.69
CA LYS A 131 7.73 17.95 -5.06
C LYS A 131 8.28 19.21 -5.72
N LYS A 132 8.44 20.31 -4.96
CA LYS A 132 9.04 21.55 -5.47
C LYS A 132 10.49 21.34 -5.85
N ILE A 133 11.26 20.67 -4.98
CA ILE A 133 12.67 20.33 -5.23
C ILE A 133 12.81 19.48 -6.50
N ASP A 134 11.94 18.47 -6.69
CA ASP A 134 11.94 17.63 -7.89
C ASP A 134 11.64 18.43 -9.17
N THR A 135 10.68 19.37 -9.11
CA THR A 135 10.40 20.25 -10.26
C THR A 135 11.56 21.20 -10.56
N GLU A 136 12.17 21.79 -9.53
CA GLU A 136 13.24 22.77 -9.69
C GLU A 136 14.51 22.13 -10.26
N ASN A 137 14.86 20.93 -9.79
CA ASN A 137 15.95 20.14 -10.36
C ASN A 137 15.69 19.80 -11.84
N LYS A 138 14.44 19.51 -12.21
CA LYS A 138 14.06 19.24 -13.61
C LYS A 138 14.22 20.48 -14.51
N TYR A 139 13.90 21.67 -14.03
CA TYR A 139 14.12 22.91 -14.80
C TYR A 139 15.61 23.19 -15.01
N ILE A 140 16.42 23.02 -13.95
CA ILE A 140 17.88 23.18 -14.03
C ILE A 140 18.49 22.19 -15.04
N GLU A 141 17.98 20.96 -15.10
CA GLU A 141 18.46 19.95 -16.05
C GLU A 141 18.10 20.29 -17.51
N ILE A 142 16.90 20.83 -17.75
CA ILE A 142 16.46 21.31 -19.07
C ILE A 142 17.32 22.51 -19.52
N ASP A 143 17.56 23.48 -18.64
CA ASP A 143 18.35 24.67 -18.97
C ASP A 143 19.81 24.30 -19.31
N LYS A 144 20.40 23.32 -18.61
CA LYS A 144 21.73 22.78 -18.95
C LYS A 144 21.76 22.10 -20.33
N GLN A 145 20.68 21.44 -20.74
CA GLN A 145 20.59 20.81 -22.07
C GLN A 145 20.42 21.85 -23.19
N LEU A 146 19.69 22.95 -22.94
CA LEU A 146 19.53 24.03 -23.91
C LEU A 146 20.83 24.82 -24.16
N ILE A 147 21.67 25.01 -23.14
CA ILE A 147 22.95 25.72 -23.26
C ILE A 147 23.95 24.97 -24.17
N HIS A 148 23.81 23.66 -24.35
CA HIS A 148 24.68 22.86 -25.23
C HIS A 148 24.23 22.81 -26.71
N ILE A 149 23.10 23.45 -27.04
CA ILE A 149 22.51 23.46 -28.40
C ILE A 149 22.81 24.79 -29.15
N PHE A 150 23.37 25.79 -28.47
CA PHE A 150 23.89 27.03 -29.06
C PHE A 150 25.43 27.05 -29.06
#